data_AF-A0A6N3EU53-F1
#
_entry.id   AF-A0A6N3EU53-F1
#
_cell.length_a   1.000
_cell.length_b   1.000
_cell.length_c   1.000
_cell.angle_alpha   90.00
_cell.angle_beta   90.00
_cell.angle_gamma   90.00
#
_symmetry.space_group_name_H-M   'P 1'
#
loop_
_entity.id
_entity.type
_entity.pdbx_description
1 polymer ?
#
loop_
_entity_poly.entity_id
_entity_poly.type
_entity_poly.pdbx_seq_one_letter_code
_entity_poly.pdbx_strand_id
1 'polypeptide(L)'
;MRIRFFALAALALSLAACTQDEAGFLPEGAEGTPIVFTATGLNPAAKAIAGTRAPADGNWEGVQSVAVLMDGMVKTYDVTPSTADPTSATLTSTDPYYWTNHNDITVTAWWPYTEGETTPSAVKVKANQSARKDFEGSDLIVADGQTVTYGSPTLRFTHRTARVTVVLTDYTEGLASVQLTGLSTENDNPDKITPYDKGSNTYIALVAPQSVAAGRTFITCTFTNGKTFVYKMKNATDWQAGGEYTYTVSLAAAKDLGYTIESDGSYTVTSADGLMNVAELVNGGKTDINITLDKNIDLTGKGWTPIGTSFDNSYKGTFDGGGHTITGLTVTTNDQFVGLFGYLNRAGMVKNVVMEGIQITSNHMFGCTGGVVGYSWGTIENCSVSGSVSGTDCVGGVVGSQKAGSIIGCSSSATVKGKHYVGGVAGEKWGTMTACYATGNVTLEIASQKNNFGGGVVGLNGGSRVLACYATGNVTSTGSSTGNVHIGGLFGDSYTTVTACYWKNNQERGYKTAPESTKVDGTYVTWQKAVDAMNTALQNAGSEWRYELNGALPTLRKQ
;
A
#
# COMPACT_ATOMS: atom_id res chain seq x y z
N MET A 1 102.15 7.70 -66.79
CA MET A 1 103.35 8.42 -66.33
C MET A 1 103.30 9.84 -66.88
N ARG A 2 103.53 10.89 -66.06
CA ARG A 2 103.49 12.35 -66.39
C ARG A 2 102.06 12.92 -66.62
N ILE A 3 101.39 13.48 -65.61
CA ILE A 3 101.49 14.82 -64.95
C ILE A 3 101.38 15.96 -65.99
N ARG A 4 100.39 16.88 -65.87
CA ARG A 4 100.52 18.30 -65.43
C ARG A 4 99.28 19.10 -65.94
N PHE A 5 98.71 20.17 -65.37
CA PHE A 5 99.04 21.17 -64.32
C PHE A 5 97.69 21.80 -63.83
N PHE A 6 97.43 21.86 -62.52
CA PHE A 6 97.39 23.04 -61.60
C PHE A 6 96.16 23.98 -61.62
N ALA A 7 95.60 24.12 -60.42
CA ALA A 7 94.67 25.15 -59.98
C ALA A 7 95.39 26.48 -59.67
N LEU A 8 94.69 27.62 -59.78
CA LEU A 8 94.54 28.60 -58.71
C LEU A 8 93.49 29.67 -59.07
N ALA A 9 92.89 30.24 -58.02
CA ALA A 9 91.72 31.09 -57.97
C ALA A 9 91.91 32.55 -58.43
N ALA A 10 90.80 33.23 -58.76
CA ALA A 10 90.55 34.62 -58.37
C ALA A 10 89.06 35.01 -58.56
N LEU A 11 88.55 35.69 -57.54
CA LEU A 11 87.22 36.25 -57.33
C LEU A 11 87.19 37.71 -57.84
N ALA A 12 86.17 38.13 -58.61
CA ALA A 12 85.72 39.53 -58.66
C ALA A 12 84.33 39.68 -59.32
N LEU A 13 83.46 40.43 -58.62
CA LEU A 13 82.09 40.80 -58.92
C LEU A 13 81.94 41.69 -60.17
N SER A 14 80.78 41.66 -60.85
CA SER A 14 79.73 42.70 -60.71
C SER A 14 78.69 42.74 -61.86
N LEU A 15 77.44 42.88 -61.42
CA LEU A 15 76.34 43.71 -61.93
C LEU A 15 75.41 43.28 -63.09
N ALA A 16 74.12 43.45 -62.73
CA ALA A 16 72.92 43.80 -63.52
C ALA A 16 72.30 42.68 -64.38
N ALA A 17 71.24 42.02 -63.89
CA ALA A 17 69.83 42.47 -63.90
C ALA A 17 69.13 42.26 -65.25
N CYS A 18 68.17 41.34 -65.28
CA CYS A 18 66.80 41.60 -65.75
C CYS A 18 65.89 40.41 -65.42
N THR A 19 64.64 40.77 -65.13
CA THR A 19 63.58 40.04 -64.42
C THR A 19 62.53 39.45 -65.37
N GLN A 20 61.65 38.62 -64.77
CA GLN A 20 60.41 38.00 -65.31
C GLN A 20 60.67 36.82 -66.25
N ASP A 21 60.05 35.66 -66.11
CA ASP A 21 58.75 35.27 -65.52
C ASP A 21 58.83 33.84 -64.94
N GLU A 22 58.10 33.52 -63.87
CA GLU A 22 57.45 32.20 -63.73
C GLU A 22 56.43 32.21 -62.59
N ALA A 23 55.15 32.14 -62.98
CA ALA A 23 54.05 31.84 -62.08
C ALA A 23 54.22 30.41 -61.54
N GLY A 24 54.52 30.28 -60.25
CA GLY A 24 54.49 29.01 -59.54
C GLY A 24 53.05 28.67 -59.14
N PHE A 25 52.40 27.78 -59.89
CA PHE A 25 51.23 27.05 -59.42
C PHE A 25 51.61 26.13 -58.24
N LEU A 26 50.77 26.09 -57.20
CA LEU A 26 50.86 25.14 -56.07
C LEU A 26 50.14 23.82 -56.42
N PRO A 27 50.55 22.67 -55.86
CA PRO A 27 50.05 21.35 -56.23
C PRO A 27 48.59 21.08 -55.80
N GLU A 28 47.86 20.35 -56.66
CA GLU A 28 46.47 19.89 -56.49
C GLU A 28 46.23 19.09 -55.19
N GLY A 29 45.06 19.32 -54.56
CA GLY A 29 44.40 18.28 -53.76
C GLY A 29 43.47 18.72 -52.62
N ALA A 30 43.60 19.94 -52.08
CA ALA A 30 42.86 20.36 -50.87
C ALA A 30 41.69 21.30 -51.16
N GLU A 31 41.87 22.23 -52.10
CA GLU A 31 40.99 23.38 -52.27
C GLU A 31 39.68 22.97 -52.96
N GLY A 32 38.56 23.17 -52.27
CA GLY A 32 37.22 22.95 -52.82
C GLY A 32 36.58 21.59 -52.54
N THR A 33 37.18 20.75 -51.67
CA THR A 33 36.53 19.51 -51.20
C THR A 33 35.53 19.83 -50.07
N PRO A 34 34.25 19.43 -50.17
CA PRO A 34 33.26 19.68 -49.11
C PRO A 34 33.58 18.88 -47.85
N ILE A 35 33.46 19.52 -46.69
CA ILE A 35 33.68 18.89 -45.39
C ILE A 35 32.43 18.09 -45.01
N VAL A 36 32.59 16.77 -44.92
CA VAL A 36 31.61 15.83 -44.38
C VAL A 36 32.10 15.43 -43.00
N PHE A 37 31.31 15.60 -41.95
CA PHE A 37 31.74 15.24 -40.60
C PHE A 37 31.22 13.86 -40.19
N THR A 38 32.03 13.14 -39.42
CA THR A 38 31.58 12.00 -38.63
C THR A 38 31.22 12.51 -37.24
N ALA A 39 29.93 12.46 -36.89
CA ALA A 39 29.47 12.76 -35.55
C ALA A 39 29.53 11.51 -34.68
N THR A 40 30.10 11.65 -33.49
CA THR A 40 30.26 10.59 -32.49
C THR A 40 29.95 11.17 -31.10
N GLY A 41 30.00 10.35 -30.06
CA GLY A 41 29.75 10.79 -28.68
C GLY A 41 28.40 10.29 -28.16
N LEU A 42 27.83 10.97 -27.17
CA LEU A 42 26.55 10.62 -26.54
C LEU A 42 26.50 9.26 -25.79
N ASN A 43 27.56 8.45 -25.86
CA ASN A 43 27.61 7.16 -25.18
C ASN A 43 27.38 7.28 -23.65
N PRO A 44 26.31 6.67 -23.10
CA PRO A 44 26.21 6.51 -21.66
C PRO A 44 27.37 5.63 -21.20
N ALA A 45 27.93 5.87 -20.01
CA ALA A 45 29.04 5.11 -19.46
C ALA A 45 28.74 3.59 -19.24
N ALA A 46 27.52 3.13 -19.57
CA ALA A 46 27.08 1.74 -19.53
C ALA A 46 26.70 1.25 -20.94
N LYS A 47 27.07 0.01 -21.28
CA LYS A 47 26.71 -0.67 -22.54
C LYS A 47 25.23 -0.47 -22.87
N ALA A 48 24.95 0.30 -23.93
CA ALA A 48 23.62 0.43 -24.48
C ALA A 48 23.14 -0.93 -25.04
N ILE A 49 22.08 -1.47 -24.46
CA ILE A 49 21.19 -2.41 -25.14
C ILE A 49 20.35 -1.55 -26.10
N ALA A 50 20.05 -2.05 -27.32
CA ALA A 50 19.29 -1.36 -28.37
C ALA A 50 18.20 -0.44 -27.81
N GLY A 51 18.56 0.84 -27.65
CA GLY A 51 17.75 1.87 -27.02
C GLY A 51 16.79 2.47 -28.03
N THR A 52 15.62 2.86 -27.55
CA THR A 52 14.57 3.48 -28.33
C THR A 52 14.94 4.92 -28.72
N ARG A 53 15.22 5.17 -30.01
CA ARG A 53 15.34 6.45 -30.74
C ARG A 53 15.41 7.76 -29.92
N ALA A 54 16.57 8.42 -29.77
CA ALA A 54 16.77 9.84 -29.39
C ALA A 54 18.23 10.16 -28.99
N PRO A 55 18.68 11.43 -29.11
CA PRO A 55 19.97 11.86 -28.57
C PRO A 55 20.09 11.55 -27.07
N ALA A 56 19.03 11.78 -26.29
CA ALA A 56 19.00 11.55 -24.84
C ALA A 56 19.26 10.09 -24.40
N ASP A 57 19.15 9.12 -25.31
CA ASP A 57 19.45 7.70 -25.08
C ASP A 57 20.80 7.27 -25.68
N GLY A 58 21.63 8.23 -26.11
CA GLY A 58 22.97 8.01 -26.60
C GLY A 58 23.07 7.58 -28.06
N ASN A 59 22.05 7.86 -28.87
CA ASN A 59 22.03 7.57 -30.31
C ASN A 59 21.60 8.78 -31.15
N TRP A 60 21.84 8.73 -32.46
CA TRP A 60 21.55 9.86 -33.36
C TRP A 60 20.15 9.83 -33.97
N GLU A 61 19.33 8.85 -33.60
CA GLU A 61 18.03 8.65 -34.22
C GLU A 61 17.05 9.75 -33.78
N GLY A 62 16.37 10.38 -34.75
CA GLY A 62 15.45 11.49 -34.49
C GLY A 62 16.09 12.88 -34.54
N VAL A 63 17.42 12.98 -34.53
CA VAL A 63 18.14 14.23 -34.86
C VAL A 63 18.17 14.36 -36.38
N GLN A 64 17.50 15.38 -36.93
CA GLN A 64 17.39 15.56 -38.38
C GLN A 64 18.56 16.37 -38.95
N SER A 65 18.97 17.41 -38.24
CA SER A 65 20.08 18.28 -38.63
C SER A 65 20.73 18.89 -37.40
N VAL A 66 21.95 19.39 -37.55
CA VAL A 66 22.69 20.16 -36.54
C VAL A 66 23.15 21.49 -37.15
N ALA A 67 23.37 22.50 -36.29
CA ALA A 67 24.08 23.71 -36.68
C ALA A 67 25.59 23.47 -36.57
N VAL A 68 26.36 23.95 -37.54
CA VAL A 68 27.83 23.89 -37.56
C VAL A 68 28.40 25.30 -37.73
N LEU A 69 29.08 25.79 -36.72
CA LEU A 69 29.79 27.07 -36.68
C LEU A 69 31.27 26.86 -37.03
N MET A 70 31.70 27.55 -38.09
CA MET A 70 33.09 27.63 -38.51
C MET A 70 33.34 29.03 -39.09
N ASP A 71 34.47 29.65 -38.74
CA ASP A 71 34.87 30.99 -39.22
C ASP A 71 33.79 32.08 -39.05
N GLY A 72 33.00 32.01 -37.98
CA GLY A 72 31.96 32.99 -37.66
C GLY A 72 30.66 32.85 -38.46
N MET A 73 30.56 31.87 -39.36
CA MET A 73 29.32 31.52 -40.06
C MET A 73 28.72 30.25 -39.46
N VAL A 74 27.40 30.12 -39.53
CA VAL A 74 26.66 28.91 -39.13
C VAL A 74 26.00 28.31 -40.36
N LYS A 75 26.21 27.02 -40.57
CA LYS A 75 25.61 26.25 -41.66
C LYS A 75 24.88 25.03 -41.10
N THR A 76 23.77 24.69 -41.73
CA THR A 76 23.00 23.50 -41.39
C THR A 76 23.64 22.26 -42.01
N TYR A 77 23.77 21.21 -41.22
CA TYR A 77 24.20 19.90 -41.66
C TYR A 77 23.13 18.86 -41.33
N ASP A 78 22.62 18.16 -42.35
CA ASP A 78 21.72 17.03 -42.22
C ASP A 78 22.44 15.84 -41.57
N VAL A 79 21.72 15.18 -40.66
CA VAL A 79 22.22 14.04 -39.89
C VAL A 79 21.72 12.76 -40.53
N THR A 80 22.66 11.89 -40.91
CA THR A 80 22.37 10.52 -41.36
C THR A 80 22.93 9.53 -40.33
N PRO A 81 22.11 9.00 -39.41
CA PRO A 81 22.56 8.02 -38.43
C PRO A 81 23.12 6.76 -39.11
N SER A 82 24.20 6.20 -38.55
CA SER A 82 24.77 4.95 -39.05
C SER A 82 23.84 3.77 -38.72
N THR A 83 23.58 2.92 -39.71
CA THR A 83 22.78 1.70 -39.55
C THR A 83 23.56 0.57 -38.89
N ALA A 84 24.89 0.63 -38.91
CA ALA A 84 25.78 -0.34 -38.28
C ALA A 84 26.09 0.02 -36.82
N ASP A 85 26.12 1.30 -36.48
CA ASP A 85 26.37 1.81 -35.14
C ASP A 85 25.53 3.07 -34.86
N PRO A 86 24.42 2.95 -34.12
CA PRO A 86 23.50 4.07 -33.88
C PRO A 86 24.10 5.18 -33.01
N THR A 87 25.30 4.98 -32.43
CA THR A 87 26.04 5.98 -31.63
C THR A 87 26.85 6.94 -32.51
N SER A 88 26.83 6.75 -33.83
CA SER A 88 27.48 7.61 -34.81
C SER A 88 26.52 8.06 -35.93
N ALA A 89 26.85 9.19 -36.56
CA ALA A 89 26.13 9.70 -37.72
C ALA A 89 27.08 10.39 -38.70
N THR A 90 26.70 10.42 -39.97
CA THR A 90 27.35 11.24 -40.99
C THR A 90 26.61 12.56 -41.11
N LEU A 91 27.36 13.67 -41.09
CA LEU A 91 26.83 15.03 -41.25
C LEU A 91 27.18 15.54 -42.65
N THR A 92 26.16 15.84 -43.44
CA THR A 92 26.29 16.39 -44.80
C THR A 92 25.50 17.67 -44.96
N SER A 93 25.88 18.54 -45.89
CA SER A 93 25.12 19.76 -46.17
C SER A 93 25.00 19.99 -47.68
N THR A 94 23.91 20.63 -48.10
CA THR A 94 23.72 21.13 -49.47
C THR A 94 24.51 22.41 -49.73
N ASP A 95 24.91 23.12 -48.66
CA ASP A 95 25.86 24.23 -48.67
C ASP A 95 26.95 23.96 -47.62
N PRO A 96 27.91 23.06 -47.88
CA PRO A 96 28.91 22.67 -46.89
C PRO A 96 30.00 23.73 -46.71
N TYR A 97 30.78 23.61 -45.64
CA TYR A 97 32.12 24.17 -45.59
C TYR A 97 33.05 23.41 -46.53
N TYR A 98 34.11 24.06 -46.98
CA TYR A 98 35.11 23.47 -47.88
C TYR A 98 36.49 23.57 -47.24
N TRP A 99 37.31 22.55 -47.45
CA TRP A 99 38.72 22.63 -47.11
C TRP A 99 39.41 23.67 -48.00
N THR A 100 40.16 24.57 -47.36
CA THR A 100 40.99 25.60 -48.04
C THR A 100 42.48 25.29 -47.94
N ASN A 101 42.87 24.36 -47.05
CA ASN A 101 44.21 23.81 -46.87
C ASN A 101 44.11 22.51 -46.02
N HIS A 102 45.24 21.90 -45.68
CA HIS A 102 45.30 20.69 -44.84
C HIS A 102 45.54 20.99 -43.33
N ASN A 103 45.32 22.22 -42.88
CA ASN A 103 45.47 22.57 -41.47
C ASN A 103 44.24 22.13 -40.67
N ASP A 104 44.43 21.95 -39.37
CA ASP A 104 43.32 21.72 -38.46
C ASP A 104 42.41 22.97 -38.39
N ILE A 105 41.11 22.71 -38.29
CA ILE A 105 40.07 23.75 -38.13
C ILE A 105 39.40 23.62 -36.77
N THR A 106 38.84 24.71 -36.27
CA THR A 106 38.05 24.70 -35.03
C THR A 106 36.58 24.77 -35.38
N VAL A 107 35.80 23.81 -34.88
CA VAL A 107 34.39 23.65 -35.23
C VAL A 107 33.56 23.54 -33.97
N THR A 108 32.46 24.30 -33.92
CA THR A 108 31.41 24.12 -32.91
C THR A 108 30.16 23.61 -33.59
N ALA A 109 29.47 22.63 -33.01
CA ALA A 109 28.21 22.14 -33.54
C ALA A 109 27.21 21.83 -32.43
N TRP A 110 25.92 22.06 -32.65
CA TRP A 110 24.88 21.84 -31.63
C TRP A 110 23.51 21.48 -32.19
N TRP A 111 22.70 20.88 -31.32
CA TRP A 111 21.29 20.62 -31.54
C TRP A 111 20.52 20.60 -30.21
N PRO A 112 19.26 21.09 -30.17
CA PRO A 112 18.56 21.79 -31.25
C PRO A 112 19.12 23.21 -31.44
N TYR A 113 18.78 23.82 -32.57
CA TYR A 113 19.15 25.20 -32.88
C TYR A 113 17.97 25.93 -33.52
N THR A 114 17.98 27.25 -33.43
CA THR A 114 17.05 28.14 -34.13
C THR A 114 17.75 28.77 -35.33
N GLU A 115 17.03 28.95 -36.44
CA GLU A 115 17.58 29.63 -37.62
C GLU A 115 18.03 31.05 -37.26
N GLY A 116 19.27 31.40 -37.65
CA GLY A 116 19.90 32.67 -37.32
C GLY A 116 20.68 32.71 -36.00
N GLU A 117 20.72 31.62 -35.22
CA GLU A 117 21.62 31.52 -34.06
C GLU A 117 23.09 31.52 -34.52
N THR A 118 23.95 32.28 -33.82
CA THR A 118 25.39 32.39 -34.10
C THR A 118 26.27 31.67 -33.08
N THR A 119 25.68 31.19 -31.98
CA THR A 119 26.33 30.42 -30.91
C THR A 119 25.32 29.45 -30.29
N PRO A 120 25.75 28.34 -29.67
CA PRO A 120 24.86 27.47 -28.92
C PRO A 120 24.09 28.22 -27.83
N SER A 121 22.77 28.04 -27.79
CA SER A 121 21.90 28.60 -26.74
C SER A 121 22.20 27.98 -25.37
N ALA A 122 21.83 28.70 -24.29
CA ALA A 122 21.83 28.13 -22.95
C ALA A 122 20.86 26.92 -22.85
N VAL A 123 21.12 26.00 -21.92
CA VAL A 123 20.27 24.82 -21.71
C VAL A 123 18.86 25.26 -21.32
N LYS A 124 17.85 24.82 -22.09
CA LYS A 124 16.45 25.09 -21.83
C LYS A 124 15.61 23.83 -22.04
N VAL A 125 14.97 23.36 -20.98
CA VAL A 125 14.14 22.15 -21.00
C VAL A 125 12.65 22.50 -20.93
N LYS A 126 11.78 21.61 -21.43
CA LYS A 126 10.33 21.80 -21.33
C LYS A 126 9.82 21.46 -19.94
N ALA A 127 8.80 22.19 -19.48
CA ALA A 127 8.09 21.90 -18.24
C ALA A 127 7.26 20.61 -18.33
N ASN A 128 6.65 20.34 -19.47
CA ASN A 128 5.95 19.08 -19.71
C ASN A 128 6.79 18.21 -20.64
N GLN A 129 7.35 17.13 -20.10
CA GLN A 129 8.10 16.11 -20.83
C GLN A 129 7.35 14.77 -20.85
N SER A 130 6.06 14.73 -20.47
CA SER A 130 5.29 13.49 -20.40
C SER A 130 5.12 12.80 -21.75
N ALA A 131 5.19 13.55 -22.84
CA ALA A 131 5.25 13.01 -24.20
C ALA A 131 6.72 12.81 -24.60
N ARG A 132 7.01 11.66 -25.21
CA ARG A 132 8.34 11.28 -25.65
C ARG A 132 9.05 12.38 -26.47
N LYS A 133 8.36 12.96 -27.46
CA LYS A 133 8.88 14.05 -28.29
C LYS A 133 9.33 15.27 -27.47
N ASP A 134 8.63 15.58 -26.38
CA ASP A 134 8.92 16.74 -25.54
C ASP A 134 10.08 16.47 -24.57
N PHE A 135 10.22 15.24 -24.09
CA PHE A 135 11.40 14.77 -23.37
C PHE A 135 12.65 14.84 -24.26
N GLU A 136 12.61 14.22 -25.44
CA GLU A 136 13.74 14.15 -26.37
C GLU A 136 14.12 15.52 -26.91
N GLY A 137 13.13 16.35 -27.25
CA GLY A 137 13.34 17.72 -27.72
C GLY A 137 13.75 18.71 -26.61
N SER A 138 13.84 18.27 -25.36
CA SER A 138 14.41 19.08 -24.26
C SER A 138 15.92 18.90 -24.13
N ASP A 139 16.53 17.98 -24.87
CA ASP A 139 17.97 17.79 -24.83
C ASP A 139 18.72 18.91 -25.56
N LEU A 140 19.96 19.14 -25.16
CA LEU A 140 20.90 20.02 -25.86
C LEU A 140 22.22 19.27 -25.94
N ILE A 141 22.67 18.97 -27.16
CA ILE A 141 23.94 18.33 -27.43
C ILE A 141 24.87 19.30 -28.12
N VAL A 142 26.14 19.33 -27.71
CA VAL A 142 27.14 20.27 -28.24
C VAL A 142 28.48 19.55 -28.43
N ALA A 143 29.11 19.79 -29.57
CA ALA A 143 30.54 19.63 -29.81
C ALA A 143 31.15 21.04 -29.79
N ASP A 144 31.78 21.42 -28.69
CA ASP A 144 32.18 22.82 -28.43
C ASP A 144 33.64 23.04 -28.80
N GLY A 145 33.91 23.95 -29.74
CA GLY A 145 35.25 24.42 -30.11
C GLY A 145 36.26 23.30 -30.38
N GLN A 146 35.85 22.23 -31.07
CA GLN A 146 36.70 21.05 -31.27
C GLN A 146 37.65 21.24 -32.45
N THR A 147 38.88 20.77 -32.28
CA THR A 147 39.86 20.66 -33.36
C THR A 147 39.48 19.51 -34.28
N VAL A 148 39.33 19.81 -35.57
CA VAL A 148 38.95 18.85 -36.62
C VAL A 148 40.09 18.79 -37.64
N THR A 149 40.59 17.58 -37.88
CA THR A 149 41.78 17.33 -38.73
C THR A 149 41.40 16.92 -40.14
N TYR A 150 42.18 17.41 -41.11
CA TYR A 150 42.06 17.04 -42.52
C TYR A 150 42.18 15.51 -42.71
N GLY A 151 41.26 14.94 -43.48
CA GLY A 151 41.18 13.49 -43.72
C GLY A 151 40.52 12.67 -42.60
N SER A 152 40.25 13.26 -41.43
CA SER A 152 39.51 12.61 -40.33
C SER A 152 38.56 13.57 -39.61
N PRO A 153 37.60 14.18 -40.32
CA PRO A 153 36.73 15.22 -39.76
C PRO A 153 35.70 14.67 -38.77
N THR A 154 36.07 14.54 -37.50
CA THR A 154 35.21 13.96 -36.45
C THR A 154 34.78 15.02 -35.43
N LEU A 155 33.50 15.02 -35.10
CA LEU A 155 32.93 15.83 -34.01
C LEU A 155 32.39 14.92 -32.92
N ARG A 156 32.74 15.21 -31.66
CA ARG A 156 32.28 14.45 -30.50
C ARG A 156 31.28 15.26 -29.70
N PHE A 157 30.01 14.89 -29.75
CA PHE A 157 28.94 15.58 -29.04
C PHE A 157 28.82 15.10 -27.59
N THR A 158 28.42 16.03 -26.73
CA THR A 158 28.13 15.79 -25.31
C THR A 158 26.80 16.42 -24.92
N HIS A 159 26.08 15.77 -24.01
CA HIS A 159 24.87 16.32 -23.42
C HIS A 159 25.20 17.53 -22.54
N ARG A 160 24.43 18.59 -22.72
CA ARG A 160 24.44 19.78 -21.86
C ARG A 160 23.34 19.73 -20.81
N THR A 161 22.36 18.85 -20.97
CA THR A 161 21.36 18.52 -19.94
C THR A 161 21.89 17.47 -18.97
N ALA A 162 21.27 17.36 -17.81
CA ALA A 162 21.40 16.20 -16.92
C ALA A 162 20.13 15.34 -17.01
N ARG A 163 20.28 14.02 -16.86
CA ARG A 163 19.15 13.09 -16.83
C ARG A 163 18.82 12.70 -15.41
N VAL A 164 17.57 12.90 -15.02
CA VAL A 164 17.03 12.48 -13.72
C VAL A 164 16.06 11.34 -13.94
N THR A 165 16.31 10.22 -13.24
CA THR A 165 15.46 9.02 -13.24
C THR A 165 14.82 8.87 -11.87
N VAL A 166 13.51 8.68 -11.83
CA VAL A 166 12.73 8.36 -10.63
C VAL A 166 12.18 6.95 -10.76
N VAL A 167 12.50 6.09 -9.81
CA VAL A 167 11.99 4.72 -9.73
C VAL A 167 11.07 4.62 -8.52
N LEU A 168 9.81 4.29 -8.74
CA LEU A 168 8.83 4.10 -7.67
C LEU A 168 8.84 2.64 -7.20
N THR A 169 8.97 2.43 -5.89
CA THR A 169 8.79 1.11 -5.24
C THR A 169 7.50 1.10 -4.43
N ASP A 170 7.04 -0.10 -4.08
CA ASP A 170 5.82 -0.30 -3.27
C ASP A 170 4.61 0.37 -3.90
N TYR A 171 4.55 0.31 -5.24
CA TYR A 171 3.52 0.95 -6.04
C TYR A 171 2.13 0.45 -5.63
N THR A 172 1.24 1.41 -5.43
CA THR A 172 -0.18 1.17 -5.16
C THR A 172 -0.99 1.72 -6.32
N GLU A 173 -2.11 1.07 -6.64
CA GLU A 173 -2.98 1.51 -7.72
C GLU A 173 -3.47 2.95 -7.49
N GLY A 174 -3.73 3.68 -8.59
CA GLY A 174 -4.29 5.03 -8.53
C GLY A 174 -3.26 6.15 -8.44
N LEU A 175 -2.00 5.94 -8.83
CA LEU A 175 -1.08 7.06 -9.07
C LEU A 175 -1.58 7.89 -10.27
N ALA A 176 -1.83 9.18 -10.06
CA ALA A 176 -2.31 10.10 -11.08
C ALA A 176 -1.17 10.86 -11.77
N SER A 177 -0.13 11.26 -11.03
CA SER A 177 1.01 11.99 -11.61
C SER A 177 2.28 11.91 -10.77
N VAL A 178 3.43 11.97 -11.44
CA VAL A 178 4.75 12.23 -10.84
C VAL A 178 5.23 13.59 -11.33
N GLN A 179 5.85 14.39 -10.47
CA GLN A 179 6.49 15.66 -10.83
C GLN A 179 7.86 15.79 -10.17
N LEU A 180 8.84 16.28 -10.92
CA LEU A 180 10.03 16.90 -10.35
C LEU A 180 9.69 18.35 -10.01
N THR A 181 10.10 18.82 -8.85
CA THR A 181 9.70 20.11 -8.28
C THR A 181 10.88 20.75 -7.56
N GLY A 182 10.78 22.05 -7.30
CA GLY A 182 11.80 22.78 -6.55
C GLY A 182 13.09 23.00 -7.34
N LEU A 183 13.02 22.91 -8.67
CA LEU A 183 14.12 23.09 -9.60
C LEU A 183 14.51 24.58 -9.75
N SER A 184 15.74 24.84 -10.20
CA SER A 184 16.24 26.17 -10.54
C SER A 184 15.51 26.74 -11.77
N THR A 185 15.19 28.03 -11.71
CA THR A 185 14.58 28.78 -12.82
C THR A 185 15.59 29.59 -13.62
N GLU A 186 16.88 29.33 -13.45
CA GLU A 186 17.95 29.99 -14.20
C GLU A 186 17.79 29.77 -15.71
N ASN A 187 18.09 30.80 -16.52
CA ASN A 187 17.90 30.80 -17.97
C ASN A 187 16.45 30.45 -18.41
N ASP A 188 15.46 30.88 -17.62
CA ASP A 188 14.03 30.63 -17.82
C ASP A 188 13.65 29.14 -17.88
N ASN A 189 14.39 28.29 -17.16
CA ASN A 189 14.01 26.90 -16.96
C ASN A 189 12.81 26.77 -16.01
N PRO A 190 12.00 25.70 -16.14
CA PRO A 190 10.83 25.50 -15.29
C PRO A 190 11.21 25.07 -13.87
N ASP A 191 10.49 25.58 -12.88
CA ASP A 191 10.62 25.17 -11.47
C ASP A 191 10.05 23.77 -11.18
N LYS A 192 9.27 23.23 -12.14
CA LYS A 192 8.62 21.92 -12.09
C LYS A 192 8.62 21.25 -13.45
N ILE A 193 8.88 19.94 -13.48
CA ILE A 193 8.84 19.13 -14.70
C ILE A 193 7.93 17.92 -14.49
N THR A 194 7.01 17.72 -15.43
CA THR A 194 6.28 16.44 -15.58
C THR A 194 7.15 15.49 -16.41
N PRO A 195 7.70 14.41 -15.83
CA PRO A 195 8.62 13.52 -16.50
C PRO A 195 7.92 12.60 -17.52
N TYR A 196 8.71 12.03 -18.43
CA TYR A 196 8.30 10.97 -19.33
C TYR A 196 8.15 9.64 -18.58
N ASP A 197 7.02 8.96 -18.76
CA ASP A 197 6.81 7.61 -18.23
C ASP A 197 7.49 6.58 -19.14
N LYS A 198 8.57 5.96 -18.66
CA LYS A 198 9.33 4.93 -19.38
C LYS A 198 8.68 3.54 -19.23
N GLY A 199 7.64 3.41 -18.41
CA GLY A 199 7.07 2.15 -17.97
C GLY A 199 7.81 1.56 -16.77
N SER A 200 7.31 0.44 -16.24
CA SER A 200 7.91 -0.29 -15.11
C SER A 200 8.19 0.62 -13.90
N ASN A 201 7.25 1.51 -13.56
CA ASN A 201 7.35 2.48 -12.45
C ASN A 201 8.56 3.42 -12.54
N THR A 202 9.07 3.65 -13.76
CA THR A 202 10.26 4.46 -14.00
C THR A 202 9.90 5.71 -14.80
N TYR A 203 10.23 6.87 -14.25
CA TYR A 203 9.98 8.18 -14.86
C TYR A 203 11.31 8.88 -15.12
N ILE A 204 11.46 9.49 -16.29
CA ILE A 204 12.71 10.19 -16.66
C ILE A 204 12.43 11.62 -17.11
N ALA A 205 13.35 12.52 -16.80
CA ALA A 205 13.31 13.90 -17.26
C ALA A 205 14.72 14.42 -17.54
N LEU A 206 14.82 15.32 -18.51
CA LEU A 206 16.01 16.14 -18.71
C LEU A 206 15.85 17.45 -17.95
N VAL A 207 16.92 17.83 -17.24
CA VAL A 207 16.97 19.06 -16.45
C VAL A 207 18.19 19.88 -16.84
N ALA A 208 18.10 21.20 -16.66
CA ALA A 208 19.28 22.05 -16.69
C ALA A 208 20.24 21.66 -15.53
N PRO A 209 21.56 21.62 -15.77
CA PRO A 209 22.56 21.42 -14.72
C PRO A 209 22.37 22.42 -13.58
N GLN A 210 22.39 21.95 -12.34
CA GLN A 210 22.07 22.77 -11.17
C GLN A 210 22.50 22.10 -9.86
N SER A 211 22.72 22.91 -8.83
CA SER A 211 22.87 22.44 -7.44
C SER A 211 21.51 22.29 -6.78
N VAL A 212 21.25 21.13 -6.16
CA VAL A 212 20.04 20.85 -5.39
C VAL A 212 20.41 20.63 -3.93
N ALA A 213 19.92 21.51 -3.06
CA ALA A 213 20.21 21.45 -1.63
C ALA A 213 19.51 20.27 -0.91
N ALA A 214 20.12 19.78 0.17
CA ALA A 214 19.47 18.86 1.10
C ALA A 214 18.19 19.47 1.69
N GLY A 215 17.18 18.65 1.93
CA GLY A 215 15.87 19.05 2.45
C GLY A 215 14.93 19.71 1.43
N ARG A 216 15.41 20.01 0.22
CA ARG A 216 14.59 20.58 -0.86
C ARG A 216 13.53 19.57 -1.31
N THR A 217 12.28 20.00 -1.39
CA THR A 217 11.21 19.25 -2.04
C THR A 217 11.58 18.98 -3.49
N PHE A 218 11.48 17.72 -3.90
CA PHE A 218 12.02 17.27 -5.18
C PHE A 218 11.01 16.43 -5.96
N ILE A 219 10.58 15.28 -5.44
CA ILE A 219 9.59 14.43 -6.14
C ILE A 219 8.23 14.60 -5.48
N THR A 220 7.22 14.85 -6.29
CA THR A 220 5.82 14.89 -5.85
C THR A 220 5.03 13.81 -6.58
N CYS A 221 4.39 12.92 -5.83
CA CYS A 221 3.51 11.87 -6.36
C CYS A 221 2.07 12.15 -5.91
N THR A 222 1.16 12.34 -6.86
CA THR A 222 -0.25 12.62 -6.58
C THR A 222 -1.09 11.43 -7.00
N PHE A 223 -2.02 11.00 -6.14
CA PHE A 223 -2.94 9.91 -6.37
C PHE A 223 -4.32 10.42 -6.83
N THR A 224 -5.10 9.56 -7.49
CA THR A 224 -6.45 9.88 -7.98
C THR A 224 -7.43 10.24 -6.87
N ASN A 225 -7.16 9.79 -5.63
CA ASN A 225 -7.92 10.16 -4.43
C ASN A 225 -7.53 11.54 -3.85
N GLY A 226 -6.63 12.28 -4.50
CA GLY A 226 -6.17 13.60 -4.07
C GLY A 226 -5.04 13.59 -3.04
N LYS A 227 -4.60 12.42 -2.54
CA LYS A 227 -3.42 12.33 -1.66
C LYS A 227 -2.15 12.67 -2.43
N THR A 228 -1.29 13.48 -1.82
CA THR A 228 -0.01 13.89 -2.39
C THR A 228 1.14 13.52 -1.46
N PHE A 229 2.14 12.82 -2.00
CA PHE A 229 3.37 12.47 -1.32
C PHE A 229 4.51 13.33 -1.83
N VAL A 230 5.22 13.96 -0.90
CA VAL A 230 6.31 14.89 -1.19
C VAL A 230 7.61 14.35 -0.63
N TYR A 231 8.56 14.09 -1.53
CA TYR A 231 9.89 13.59 -1.19
C TYR A 231 10.90 14.72 -1.23
N LYS A 232 11.76 14.75 -0.21
CA LYS A 232 12.82 15.75 -0.06
C LYS A 232 14.18 15.12 -0.33
N MET A 233 15.08 15.91 -0.90
CA MET A 233 16.46 15.50 -1.13
C MET A 233 17.15 15.20 0.20
N LYS A 234 17.72 14.00 0.34
CA LYS A 234 18.42 13.61 1.56
C LYS A 234 19.76 14.34 1.71
N ASN A 235 20.53 14.37 0.63
CA ASN A 235 21.84 15.00 0.55
C ASN A 235 21.83 16.05 -0.55
N ALA A 236 22.65 17.09 -0.39
CA ALA A 236 22.89 18.03 -1.46
C ALA A 236 23.60 17.32 -2.62
N THR A 237 23.31 17.73 -3.84
CA THR A 237 23.94 17.17 -5.05
C THR A 237 24.05 18.24 -6.13
N ASP A 238 25.09 18.14 -6.94
CA ASP A 238 25.28 19.00 -8.10
C ASP A 238 25.07 18.19 -9.36
N TRP A 239 23.97 18.45 -10.07
CA TRP A 239 23.69 17.83 -11.35
C TRP A 239 24.51 18.47 -12.44
N GLN A 240 25.43 17.69 -13.01
CA GLN A 240 26.36 18.11 -14.04
C GLN A 240 25.80 17.81 -15.43
N ALA A 241 26.22 18.59 -16.42
CA ALA A 241 25.97 18.30 -17.83
C ALA A 241 26.42 16.88 -18.19
N GLY A 242 25.55 16.11 -18.85
CA GLY A 242 25.74 14.70 -19.19
C GLY A 242 25.70 13.74 -18.01
N GLY A 243 25.42 14.22 -16.79
CA GLY A 243 25.25 13.39 -15.61
C GLY A 243 23.90 12.66 -15.61
N GLU A 244 23.90 11.45 -15.07
CA GLU A 244 22.70 10.64 -14.86
C GLU A 244 22.49 10.39 -13.37
N TYR A 245 21.29 10.68 -12.88
CA TYR A 245 20.97 10.63 -11.45
C TYR A 245 19.69 9.84 -11.23
N THR A 246 19.77 8.76 -10.45
CA THR A 246 18.63 7.88 -10.17
C THR A 246 18.19 8.01 -8.71
N TYR A 247 16.89 8.21 -8.52
CA TYR A 247 16.24 8.32 -7.22
C TYR A 247 15.16 7.26 -7.08
N THR A 248 15.32 6.40 -6.08
CA THR A 248 14.31 5.40 -5.74
C THR A 248 13.45 5.92 -4.59
N VAL A 249 12.13 6.00 -4.77
CA VAL A 249 11.19 6.45 -3.73
C VAL A 249 10.10 5.41 -3.49
N SER A 250 9.85 5.10 -2.21
CA SER A 250 8.82 4.15 -1.80
C SER A 250 7.48 4.83 -1.60
N LEU A 251 6.43 4.25 -2.20
CA LEU A 251 5.03 4.64 -2.01
C LEU A 251 4.34 3.82 -0.91
N ALA A 252 5.07 3.07 -0.07
CA ALA A 252 4.48 2.23 0.97
C ALA A 252 3.55 3.02 1.92
N ALA A 253 3.91 4.29 2.22
CA ALA A 253 3.09 5.18 3.04
C ALA A 253 1.78 5.63 2.35
N ALA A 254 1.64 5.43 1.03
CA ALA A 254 0.44 5.73 0.26
C ALA A 254 -0.59 4.60 0.30
N LYS A 255 -0.19 3.39 0.72
CA LYS A 255 -1.11 2.26 0.86
C LYS A 255 -2.21 2.63 1.83
N ASP A 256 -3.45 2.57 1.35
CA ASP A 256 -4.60 2.64 2.24
C ASP A 256 -4.57 1.40 3.13
N LEU A 257 -4.29 1.61 4.41
CA LEU A 257 -4.25 0.53 5.39
C LEU A 257 -5.66 0.11 5.80
N GLY A 258 -6.71 0.82 5.34
CA GLY A 258 -8.08 0.59 5.75
C GLY A 258 -8.41 1.11 7.15
N TYR A 259 -7.48 1.85 7.76
CA TYR A 259 -7.66 2.53 9.03
C TYR A 259 -6.86 3.84 9.10
N THR A 260 -7.28 4.74 9.99
CA THR A 260 -6.52 5.94 10.41
C THR A 260 -6.07 5.80 11.86
N ILE A 261 -4.97 6.47 12.21
CA ILE A 261 -4.54 6.63 13.60
C ILE A 261 -4.90 8.04 14.03
N GLU A 262 -5.74 8.15 15.05
CA GLU A 262 -6.21 9.41 15.60
C GLU A 262 -5.16 10.07 16.49
N SER A 263 -5.36 11.35 16.81
CA SER A 263 -4.42 12.13 17.63
C SER A 263 -4.17 11.57 19.04
N ASP A 264 -5.13 10.79 19.55
CA ASP A 264 -5.02 10.10 20.85
C ASP A 264 -4.38 8.71 20.75
N GLY A 265 -3.95 8.30 19.55
CA GLY A 265 -3.36 7.00 19.27
C GLY A 265 -4.37 5.86 19.04
N SER A 266 -5.66 6.15 19.04
CA SER A 266 -6.70 5.16 18.67
C SER A 266 -6.74 4.92 17.16
N TYR A 267 -7.32 3.79 16.75
CA TYR A 267 -7.41 3.33 15.38
C TYR A 267 -8.86 3.38 14.91
N THR A 268 -9.14 4.13 13.85
CA THR A 268 -10.46 4.15 13.20
C THR A 268 -10.43 3.29 11.94
N VAL A 269 -11.15 2.18 11.94
CA VAL A 269 -11.19 1.20 10.85
C VAL A 269 -12.35 1.49 9.91
N THR A 270 -12.05 1.53 8.60
CA THR A 270 -12.99 1.89 7.54
C THR A 270 -13.19 0.79 6.49
N SER A 271 -12.44 -0.31 6.56
CA SER A 271 -12.54 -1.40 5.58
C SER A 271 -12.18 -2.77 6.16
N ALA A 272 -12.52 -3.83 5.42
CA ALA A 272 -12.16 -5.21 5.75
C ALA A 272 -10.65 -5.41 5.89
N ASP A 273 -9.88 -4.87 4.94
CA ASP A 273 -8.42 -4.92 5.01
C ASP A 273 -7.90 -4.13 6.23
N GLY A 274 -8.57 -3.02 6.58
CA GLY A 274 -8.31 -2.29 7.82
C GLY A 274 -8.47 -3.13 9.07
N LEU A 275 -9.60 -3.83 9.18
CA LEU A 275 -9.88 -4.71 10.30
C LEU A 275 -8.86 -5.86 10.41
N MET A 276 -8.48 -6.45 9.27
CA MET A 276 -7.44 -7.48 9.21
C MET A 276 -6.07 -6.93 9.61
N ASN A 277 -5.69 -5.74 9.12
CA ASN A 277 -4.40 -5.12 9.44
C ASN A 277 -4.29 -4.77 10.94
N VAL A 278 -5.36 -4.26 11.58
CA VAL A 278 -5.32 -4.03 13.04
C VAL A 278 -5.29 -5.35 13.83
N ALA A 279 -5.91 -6.41 13.33
CA ALA A 279 -5.77 -7.75 13.91
C ALA A 279 -4.32 -8.24 13.87
N GLU A 280 -3.62 -8.03 12.75
CA GLU A 280 -2.19 -8.33 12.63
C GLU A 280 -1.34 -7.52 13.62
N LEU A 281 -1.64 -6.24 13.82
CA LEU A 281 -0.94 -5.41 14.82
C LEU A 281 -1.09 -5.98 16.24
N VAL A 282 -2.32 -6.32 16.64
CA VAL A 282 -2.60 -6.92 17.95
C VAL A 282 -1.88 -8.25 18.11
N ASN A 283 -1.96 -9.11 17.10
CA ASN A 283 -1.31 -10.42 17.08
C ASN A 283 0.22 -10.33 16.99
N GLY A 284 0.76 -9.18 16.56
CA GLY A 284 2.18 -8.83 16.61
C GLY A 284 2.64 -8.17 17.92
N GLY A 285 1.76 -8.04 18.92
CA GLY A 285 2.10 -7.57 20.26
C GLY A 285 1.54 -6.19 20.64
N LYS A 286 0.90 -5.45 19.72
CA LYS A 286 0.21 -4.18 20.02
C LYS A 286 -1.16 -4.42 20.67
N THR A 287 -1.15 -5.08 21.83
CA THR A 287 -2.35 -5.65 22.45
C THR A 287 -3.30 -4.63 23.09
N ASP A 288 -2.87 -3.41 23.34
CA ASP A 288 -3.56 -2.38 24.12
C ASP A 288 -4.10 -1.21 23.28
N ILE A 289 -4.03 -1.31 21.94
CA ILE A 289 -4.59 -0.29 21.04
C ILE A 289 -6.11 -0.24 21.15
N ASN A 290 -6.69 0.96 21.07
CA ASN A 290 -8.14 1.13 20.97
C ASN A 290 -8.55 1.18 19.51
N ILE A 291 -9.64 0.50 19.15
CA ILE A 291 -10.11 0.33 17.78
C ILE A 291 -11.59 0.71 17.74
N THR A 292 -11.96 1.57 16.78
CA THR A 292 -13.35 1.93 16.50
C THR A 292 -13.67 1.65 15.03
N LEU A 293 -14.84 1.11 14.73
CA LEU A 293 -15.32 1.03 13.35
C LEU A 293 -16.04 2.33 12.97
N ASP A 294 -15.78 2.84 11.77
CA ASP A 294 -16.48 3.99 11.17
C ASP A 294 -17.39 3.57 9.98
N LYS A 295 -17.30 2.30 9.58
CA LYS A 295 -18.10 1.73 8.49
C LYS A 295 -18.48 0.29 8.78
N ASN A 296 -19.54 -0.16 8.09
CA ASN A 296 -19.84 -1.58 7.99
C ASN A 296 -18.68 -2.31 7.29
N ILE A 297 -18.36 -3.50 7.77
CA ILE A 297 -17.22 -4.30 7.31
C ILE A 297 -17.72 -5.60 6.69
N ASP A 298 -17.37 -5.85 5.43
CA ASP A 298 -17.68 -7.10 4.75
C ASP A 298 -16.42 -7.99 4.61
N LEU A 299 -16.40 -9.10 5.34
CA LEU A 299 -15.31 -10.08 5.33
C LEU A 299 -15.54 -11.22 4.32
N THR A 300 -16.51 -11.10 3.41
CA THR A 300 -16.79 -12.15 2.42
C THR A 300 -15.55 -12.49 1.60
N GLY A 301 -15.19 -13.78 1.58
CA GLY A 301 -14.03 -14.29 0.84
C GLY A 301 -12.67 -13.94 1.45
N LYS A 302 -12.63 -13.31 2.63
CA LYS A 302 -11.39 -12.96 3.34
C LYS A 302 -11.02 -14.05 4.34
N GLY A 303 -9.74 -14.42 4.39
CA GLY A 303 -9.21 -15.26 5.46
C GLY A 303 -9.18 -14.47 6.78
N TRP A 304 -9.66 -15.07 7.86
CA TRP A 304 -9.73 -14.40 9.15
C TRP A 304 -8.84 -15.08 10.20
N THR A 305 -7.99 -14.28 10.83
CA THR A 305 -7.27 -14.64 12.06
C THR A 305 -7.88 -13.83 13.19
N PRO A 306 -8.37 -14.47 14.27
CA PRO A 306 -8.99 -13.74 15.38
C PRO A 306 -8.07 -12.67 15.97
N ILE A 307 -8.66 -11.58 16.46
CA ILE A 307 -7.93 -10.56 17.22
C ILE A 307 -7.57 -11.15 18.59
N GLY A 308 -6.27 -11.19 18.88
CA GLY A 308 -5.71 -11.81 20.08
C GLY A 308 -5.79 -13.34 20.03
N THR A 309 -4.76 -13.97 19.48
CA THR A 309 -4.74 -15.43 19.24
C THR A 309 -4.21 -16.27 20.39
N SER A 310 -3.56 -15.65 21.38
CA SER A 310 -2.87 -16.36 22.46
C SER A 310 -2.94 -15.61 23.79
N PHE A 311 -2.39 -16.22 24.85
CA PHE A 311 -2.26 -15.56 26.15
C PHE A 311 -1.39 -14.30 26.06
N ASP A 312 -0.23 -14.39 25.41
CA ASP A 312 0.73 -13.28 25.28
C ASP A 312 0.17 -12.14 24.42
N ASN A 313 -0.58 -12.50 23.38
CA ASN A 313 -1.22 -11.55 22.47
C ASN A 313 -2.70 -11.31 22.79
N SER A 314 -3.14 -11.59 24.02
CA SER A 314 -4.52 -11.36 24.43
C SER A 314 -4.88 -9.87 24.35
N TYR A 315 -6.03 -9.54 23.77
CA TYR A 315 -6.42 -8.15 23.52
C TYR A 315 -6.78 -7.43 24.83
N LYS A 316 -6.16 -6.27 25.08
CA LYS A 316 -6.27 -5.45 26.30
C LYS A 316 -6.92 -4.09 26.04
N GLY A 317 -7.02 -3.68 24.77
CA GLY A 317 -7.64 -2.42 24.38
C GLY A 317 -9.17 -2.46 24.40
N THR A 318 -9.77 -1.36 23.96
CA THR A 318 -11.21 -1.23 23.72
C THR A 318 -11.49 -1.37 22.23
N PHE A 319 -12.34 -2.31 21.85
CA PHE A 319 -12.93 -2.39 20.52
C PHE A 319 -14.37 -1.89 20.56
N ASP A 320 -14.66 -0.82 19.84
CA ASP A 320 -16.00 -0.24 19.69
C ASP A 320 -16.48 -0.44 18.25
N GLY A 321 -17.49 -1.29 18.06
CA GLY A 321 -18.08 -1.50 16.74
C GLY A 321 -18.85 -0.29 16.21
N GLY A 322 -19.08 0.76 17.01
CA GLY A 322 -19.72 1.99 16.58
C GLY A 322 -21.18 1.84 16.13
N GLY A 323 -21.79 0.66 16.35
CA GLY A 323 -23.10 0.31 15.78
C GLY A 323 -23.04 -0.17 14.33
N HIS A 324 -21.85 -0.32 13.77
CA HIS A 324 -21.65 -0.88 12.43
C HIS A 324 -21.73 -2.40 12.43
N THR A 325 -22.12 -2.94 11.27
CA THR A 325 -22.24 -4.37 11.05
C THR A 325 -20.95 -4.97 10.51
N ILE A 326 -20.58 -6.16 10.99
CA ILE A 326 -19.58 -7.04 10.39
C ILE A 326 -20.30 -8.24 9.74
N THR A 327 -20.16 -8.40 8.43
CA THR A 327 -20.75 -9.49 7.64
C THR A 327 -19.69 -10.39 7.03
N GLY A 328 -20.11 -11.53 6.47
CA GLY A 328 -19.25 -12.37 5.61
C GLY A 328 -18.18 -13.20 6.34
N LEU A 329 -18.07 -13.08 7.67
CA LEU A 329 -17.10 -13.85 8.44
C LEU A 329 -17.41 -15.36 8.35
N THR A 330 -16.52 -16.08 7.66
CA THR A 330 -16.57 -17.54 7.53
C THR A 330 -15.25 -18.14 7.99
N VAL A 331 -15.30 -18.97 9.04
CA VAL A 331 -14.11 -19.59 9.64
C VAL A 331 -14.35 -21.08 9.81
N THR A 332 -13.42 -21.90 9.36
CA THR A 332 -13.32 -23.32 9.71
C THR A 332 -11.88 -23.61 10.11
N THR A 333 -11.64 -23.95 11.37
CA THR A 333 -10.28 -24.06 11.93
C THR A 333 -10.16 -25.20 12.96
N ASN A 334 -8.92 -25.51 13.34
CA ASN A 334 -8.56 -26.34 14.48
C ASN A 334 -7.97 -25.51 15.63
N ASP A 335 -8.15 -24.18 15.63
CA ASP A 335 -7.66 -23.31 16.70
C ASP A 335 -8.50 -23.43 17.99
N GLN A 336 -7.83 -23.24 19.13
CA GLN A 336 -8.45 -23.34 20.44
C GLN A 336 -9.38 -22.17 20.76
N PHE A 337 -9.06 -20.94 20.35
CA PHE A 337 -9.83 -19.74 20.68
C PHE A 337 -10.32 -19.07 19.41
N VAL A 338 -11.65 -19.07 19.18
CA VAL A 338 -12.21 -18.70 17.87
C VAL A 338 -13.39 -17.74 18.03
N GLY A 339 -13.37 -16.69 17.22
CA GLY A 339 -14.39 -15.63 17.12
C GLY A 339 -13.88 -14.46 16.29
N LEU A 340 -14.56 -13.31 16.35
CA LEU A 340 -13.93 -12.04 15.95
C LEU A 340 -12.64 -11.81 16.76
N PHE A 341 -12.72 -12.08 18.07
CA PHE A 341 -11.61 -12.15 19.00
C PHE A 341 -11.35 -13.59 19.42
N GLY A 342 -10.08 -13.98 19.50
CA GLY A 342 -9.69 -15.27 20.08
C GLY A 342 -9.73 -15.17 21.60
N TYR A 343 -8.87 -14.30 22.15
CA TYR A 343 -8.62 -14.13 23.58
C TYR A 343 -8.74 -12.67 23.98
N LEU A 344 -9.76 -12.36 24.78
CA LEU A 344 -9.93 -11.07 25.46
C LEU A 344 -9.32 -11.08 26.87
N ASN A 345 -8.35 -10.20 27.12
CA ASN A 345 -7.71 -10.03 28.42
C ASN A 345 -8.66 -9.40 29.44
N ARG A 346 -8.32 -9.42 30.73
CA ARG A 346 -9.08 -8.81 31.83
C ARG A 346 -9.30 -7.30 31.64
N ALA A 347 -8.32 -6.60 31.08
CA ALA A 347 -8.43 -5.17 30.77
C ALA A 347 -9.24 -4.90 29.48
N GLY A 348 -9.40 -5.91 28.63
CA GLY A 348 -10.02 -5.76 27.31
C GLY A 348 -11.53 -5.52 27.40
N MET A 349 -12.01 -4.68 26.48
CA MET A 349 -13.42 -4.38 26.29
C MET A 349 -13.79 -4.53 24.83
N VAL A 350 -14.88 -5.26 24.56
CA VAL A 350 -15.50 -5.34 23.23
C VAL A 350 -16.93 -4.86 23.35
N LYS A 351 -17.30 -3.81 22.61
CA LYS A 351 -18.63 -3.23 22.68
C LYS A 351 -19.21 -2.82 21.34
N ASN A 352 -20.54 -2.74 21.27
CA ASN A 352 -21.31 -2.25 20.11
C ASN A 352 -21.04 -3.01 18.80
N VAL A 353 -20.82 -4.33 18.87
CA VAL A 353 -20.49 -5.17 17.70
C VAL A 353 -21.73 -5.89 17.20
N VAL A 354 -22.07 -5.71 15.92
CA VAL A 354 -23.15 -6.44 15.25
C VAL A 354 -22.55 -7.43 14.25
N MET A 355 -22.52 -8.71 14.61
CA MET A 355 -22.09 -9.80 13.72
C MET A 355 -23.30 -10.37 12.99
N GLU A 356 -23.37 -10.20 11.68
CA GLU A 356 -24.53 -10.61 10.87
C GLU A 356 -24.19 -11.73 9.90
N GLY A 357 -24.94 -12.84 9.99
CA GLY A 357 -24.85 -13.96 9.05
C GLY A 357 -23.57 -14.77 9.14
N ILE A 358 -22.82 -14.69 10.23
CA ILE A 358 -21.49 -15.31 10.36
C ILE A 358 -21.55 -16.84 10.38
N GLN A 359 -20.47 -17.50 9.96
CA GLN A 359 -20.35 -18.96 9.96
C GLN A 359 -19.01 -19.35 10.58
N ILE A 360 -19.01 -19.77 11.85
CA ILE A 360 -17.79 -20.14 12.56
C ILE A 360 -17.82 -21.62 12.94
N THR A 361 -16.76 -22.36 12.63
CA THR A 361 -16.55 -23.75 13.03
C THR A 361 -15.14 -23.95 13.59
N SER A 362 -15.04 -24.43 14.84
CA SER A 362 -13.77 -24.94 15.40
C SER A 362 -13.88 -26.43 15.70
N ASN A 363 -12.91 -27.20 15.20
CA ASN A 363 -12.81 -28.64 15.45
C ASN A 363 -11.81 -28.99 16.57
N HIS A 364 -11.25 -27.98 17.26
CA HIS A 364 -10.31 -28.20 18.35
C HIS A 364 -10.98 -28.92 19.52
N MET A 365 -10.33 -29.95 20.08
CA MET A 365 -10.90 -30.79 21.14
C MET A 365 -11.29 -30.00 22.41
N PHE A 366 -10.51 -28.97 22.73
CA PHE A 366 -10.73 -28.04 23.86
C PHE A 366 -11.10 -26.64 23.36
N GLY A 367 -11.74 -26.56 22.19
CA GLY A 367 -12.06 -25.30 21.52
C GLY A 367 -13.10 -24.49 22.29
N CYS A 368 -12.78 -23.22 22.53
CA CYS A 368 -13.69 -22.18 22.98
C CYS A 368 -14.09 -21.32 21.78
N THR A 369 -15.34 -21.43 21.36
CA THR A 369 -15.86 -20.78 20.15
C THR A 369 -17.00 -19.84 20.51
N GLY A 370 -16.85 -18.57 20.15
CA GLY A 370 -17.89 -17.55 20.24
C GLY A 370 -18.00 -16.76 18.95
N GLY A 371 -19.18 -16.21 18.63
CA GLY A 371 -19.31 -15.32 17.48
C GLY A 371 -18.47 -14.04 17.61
N VAL A 372 -18.37 -13.51 18.83
CA VAL A 372 -17.59 -12.30 19.14
C VAL A 372 -16.27 -12.66 19.80
N VAL A 373 -16.27 -13.46 20.87
CA VAL A 373 -15.05 -13.79 21.62
C VAL A 373 -14.96 -15.30 21.90
N GLY A 374 -13.85 -15.94 21.57
CA GLY A 374 -13.63 -17.34 21.94
C GLY A 374 -13.48 -17.52 23.45
N TYR A 375 -12.50 -16.84 24.04
CA TYR A 375 -12.13 -16.94 25.46
C TYR A 375 -11.93 -15.56 26.08
N SER A 376 -12.56 -15.29 27.20
CA SER A 376 -12.62 -13.94 27.77
C SER A 376 -12.33 -13.90 29.27
N TRP A 377 -11.62 -12.87 29.70
CA TRP A 377 -11.58 -12.37 31.09
C TRP A 377 -12.14 -10.95 31.23
N GLY A 378 -12.42 -10.30 30.10
CA GLY A 378 -12.78 -8.89 30.01
C GLY A 378 -14.28 -8.63 29.96
N THR A 379 -14.64 -7.46 29.47
CA THR A 379 -16.04 -7.01 29.34
C THR A 379 -16.52 -7.11 27.90
N ILE A 380 -17.69 -7.72 27.70
CA ILE A 380 -18.37 -7.81 26.41
C ILE A 380 -19.73 -7.14 26.58
N GLU A 381 -19.97 -6.05 25.85
CA GLU A 381 -21.16 -5.21 26.02
C GLU A 381 -21.86 -4.94 24.69
N ASN A 382 -23.19 -4.95 24.66
CA ASN A 382 -23.98 -4.55 23.48
C ASN A 382 -23.51 -5.23 22.18
N CYS A 383 -23.32 -6.54 22.23
CA CYS A 383 -22.91 -7.31 21.06
C CYS A 383 -24.02 -8.26 20.62
N SER A 384 -24.30 -8.33 19.31
CA SER A 384 -25.31 -9.22 18.74
C SER A 384 -24.74 -10.14 17.67
N VAL A 385 -25.16 -11.40 17.66
CA VAL A 385 -24.69 -12.39 16.68
C VAL A 385 -25.86 -13.10 16.00
N SER A 386 -25.81 -13.20 14.66
CA SER A 386 -26.67 -14.06 13.85
C SER A 386 -25.85 -14.98 12.93
N GLY A 387 -26.46 -16.04 12.40
CA GLY A 387 -25.77 -17.04 11.57
C GLY A 387 -25.57 -18.38 12.30
N SER A 388 -24.37 -18.96 12.25
CA SER A 388 -24.04 -20.22 12.92
C SER A 388 -22.69 -20.20 13.63
N VAL A 389 -22.64 -20.83 14.80
CA VAL A 389 -21.42 -21.01 15.61
C VAL A 389 -21.34 -22.48 16.03
N SER A 390 -20.31 -23.17 15.57
CA SER A 390 -20.05 -24.59 15.84
C SER A 390 -18.69 -24.79 16.50
N GLY A 391 -18.62 -25.63 17.53
CA GLY A 391 -17.39 -25.90 18.25
C GLY A 391 -17.40 -27.26 18.97
N THR A 392 -16.39 -27.52 19.79
CA THR A 392 -16.32 -28.79 20.55
C THR A 392 -16.61 -28.61 22.03
N ASP A 393 -15.82 -27.82 22.75
CA ASP A 393 -15.84 -27.82 24.22
C ASP A 393 -16.74 -26.72 24.78
N CYS A 394 -16.37 -25.45 24.65
CA CYS A 394 -17.17 -24.31 25.11
C CYS A 394 -17.70 -23.53 23.91
N VAL A 395 -19.00 -23.59 23.64
CA VAL A 395 -19.60 -22.95 22.46
C VAL A 395 -20.74 -22.03 22.87
N GLY A 396 -20.61 -20.75 22.55
CA GLY A 396 -21.66 -19.75 22.75
C GLY A 396 -21.92 -18.94 21.49
N GLY A 397 -23.13 -18.44 21.31
CA GLY A 397 -23.42 -17.55 20.19
C GLY A 397 -22.58 -16.28 20.22
N VAL A 398 -22.35 -15.71 21.41
CA VAL A 398 -21.55 -14.49 21.61
C VAL A 398 -20.15 -14.82 22.12
N VAL A 399 -20.05 -15.61 23.19
CA VAL A 399 -18.77 -15.94 23.84
C VAL A 399 -18.63 -17.45 24.10
N GLY A 400 -17.48 -18.04 23.79
CA GLY A 400 -17.22 -19.44 24.09
C GLY A 400 -17.12 -19.68 25.60
N SER A 401 -16.08 -19.15 26.22
CA SER A 401 -15.85 -19.23 27.68
C SER A 401 -15.54 -17.84 28.27
N GLN A 402 -16.29 -17.46 29.30
CA GLN A 402 -16.08 -16.22 30.06
C GLN A 402 -15.60 -16.57 31.48
N LYS A 403 -14.33 -16.31 31.78
CA LYS A 403 -13.69 -16.66 33.07
C LYS A 403 -13.84 -15.59 34.15
N ALA A 404 -14.00 -14.32 33.77
CA ALA A 404 -14.19 -13.21 34.69
C ALA A 404 -14.99 -12.09 33.99
N GLY A 405 -14.95 -10.86 34.51
CA GLY A 405 -15.58 -9.71 33.86
C GLY A 405 -17.10 -9.83 33.76
N SER A 406 -17.65 -9.25 32.69
CA SER A 406 -19.10 -9.08 32.53
C SER A 406 -19.54 -9.29 31.08
N ILE A 407 -20.73 -9.87 30.91
CA ILE A 407 -21.44 -9.94 29.63
C ILE A 407 -22.72 -9.12 29.81
N ILE A 408 -22.86 -8.02 29.07
CA ILE A 408 -23.89 -7.01 29.34
C ILE A 408 -24.63 -6.66 28.06
N GLY A 409 -25.95 -6.82 28.04
CA GLY A 409 -26.76 -6.39 26.90
C GLY A 409 -26.45 -7.13 25.59
N CYS A 410 -25.93 -8.36 25.67
CA CYS A 410 -25.57 -9.14 24.48
C CYS A 410 -26.72 -10.04 24.03
N SER A 411 -26.82 -10.27 22.72
CA SER A 411 -27.85 -11.11 22.14
C SER A 411 -27.33 -12.07 21.08
N SER A 412 -28.05 -13.18 20.89
CA SER A 412 -27.73 -14.14 19.83
C SER A 412 -28.98 -14.74 19.22
N SER A 413 -29.11 -14.62 17.89
CA SER A 413 -30.06 -15.39 17.09
C SER A 413 -29.38 -16.50 16.30
N ALA A 414 -28.08 -16.72 16.52
CA ALA A 414 -27.29 -17.73 15.83
C ALA A 414 -27.73 -19.16 16.22
N THR A 415 -27.63 -20.08 15.27
CA THR A 415 -27.70 -21.52 15.59
C THR A 415 -26.38 -21.96 16.19
N VAL A 416 -26.42 -22.48 17.42
CA VAL A 416 -25.21 -22.86 18.17
C VAL A 416 -25.11 -24.38 18.26
N LYS A 417 -23.98 -24.94 17.86
CA LYS A 417 -23.71 -26.39 17.94
C LYS A 417 -22.42 -26.67 18.71
N GLY A 418 -22.46 -27.62 19.64
CA GLY A 418 -21.24 -28.05 20.34
C GLY A 418 -21.41 -29.36 21.07
N LYS A 419 -20.35 -29.84 21.72
CA LYS A 419 -20.33 -31.21 22.27
C LYS A 419 -20.34 -31.28 23.79
N HIS A 420 -19.90 -30.25 24.50
CA HIS A 420 -19.78 -30.27 25.97
C HIS A 420 -20.59 -29.16 26.66
N TYR A 421 -20.10 -27.91 26.69
CA TYR A 421 -20.82 -26.76 27.24
C TYR A 421 -21.33 -25.87 26.11
N VAL A 422 -22.65 -25.84 25.91
CA VAL A 422 -23.25 -25.15 24.78
C VAL A 422 -24.39 -24.25 25.24
N GLY A 423 -24.30 -22.96 24.89
CA GLY A 423 -25.36 -22.00 25.22
C GLY A 423 -25.66 -21.01 24.11
N GLY A 424 -26.87 -20.47 24.09
CA GLY A 424 -27.28 -19.52 23.06
C GLY A 424 -26.45 -18.23 23.08
N VAL A 425 -26.03 -17.75 24.26
CA VAL A 425 -25.14 -16.59 24.43
C VAL A 425 -23.73 -17.02 24.81
N ALA A 426 -23.60 -17.86 25.84
CA ALA A 426 -22.29 -18.30 26.36
C ALA A 426 -22.20 -19.82 26.50
N GLY A 427 -21.07 -20.43 26.13
CA GLY A 427 -20.84 -21.85 26.44
C GLY A 427 -20.66 -22.06 27.94
N GLU A 428 -19.65 -21.39 28.49
CA GLU A 428 -19.33 -21.39 29.92
C GLU A 428 -19.19 -19.96 30.45
N LYS A 429 -19.65 -19.72 31.69
CA LYS A 429 -19.56 -18.40 32.33
C LYS A 429 -19.28 -18.47 33.84
N TRP A 430 -18.25 -17.72 34.26
CA TRP A 430 -17.86 -17.47 35.65
C TRP A 430 -18.01 -15.99 36.08
N GLY A 431 -18.01 -15.06 35.11
CA GLY A 431 -18.28 -13.64 35.31
C GLY A 431 -19.77 -13.30 35.47
N THR A 432 -20.10 -12.00 35.58
CA THR A 432 -21.50 -11.55 35.65
C THR A 432 -22.18 -11.58 34.28
N MET A 433 -23.50 -11.78 34.25
CA MET A 433 -24.30 -11.63 33.04
C MET A 433 -25.56 -10.83 33.34
N THR A 434 -25.80 -9.77 32.58
CA THR A 434 -26.93 -8.86 32.79
C THR A 434 -27.57 -8.49 31.45
N ALA A 435 -28.90 -8.53 31.38
CA ALA A 435 -29.66 -8.07 30.21
C ALA A 435 -29.34 -8.84 28.90
N CYS A 436 -29.02 -10.14 28.97
CA CYS A 436 -28.65 -10.91 27.78
C CYS A 436 -29.77 -11.84 27.32
N TYR A 437 -29.83 -12.13 26.01
CA TYR A 437 -30.84 -13.06 25.51
C TYR A 437 -30.44 -13.87 24.28
N ALA A 438 -31.09 -15.01 24.09
CA ALA A 438 -30.90 -15.85 22.90
C ALA A 438 -32.22 -16.32 22.30
N THR A 439 -32.32 -16.23 20.97
CA THR A 439 -33.49 -16.69 20.21
C THR A 439 -33.17 -17.83 19.25
N GLY A 440 -31.90 -18.03 18.92
CA GLY A 440 -31.42 -19.11 18.06
C GLY A 440 -31.41 -20.47 18.75
N ASN A 441 -31.47 -21.54 17.96
CA ASN A 441 -31.48 -22.92 18.47
C ASN A 441 -30.10 -23.35 18.95
N VAL A 442 -30.08 -24.20 19.98
CA VAL A 442 -28.88 -24.82 20.53
C VAL A 442 -28.95 -26.33 20.30
N THR A 443 -27.88 -26.93 19.78
CA THR A 443 -27.80 -28.38 19.56
C THR A 443 -26.53 -28.95 20.19
N LEU A 444 -26.72 -29.92 21.08
CA LEU A 444 -25.64 -30.74 21.61
C LEU A 444 -25.37 -31.92 20.68
N GLU A 445 -24.18 -31.97 20.11
CA GLU A 445 -23.67 -33.09 19.31
C GLU A 445 -22.88 -34.04 20.22
N ILE A 446 -23.56 -35.08 20.68
CA ILE A 446 -23.01 -36.01 21.65
C ILE A 446 -21.91 -36.85 20.99
N ALA A 447 -20.67 -36.69 21.47
CA ALA A 447 -19.52 -37.47 20.99
C ALA A 447 -18.62 -38.03 22.11
N SER A 448 -18.94 -37.79 23.38
CA SER A 448 -18.09 -38.19 24.51
C SER A 448 -18.86 -38.89 25.63
N GLN A 449 -18.12 -39.58 26.50
CA GLN A 449 -18.63 -40.18 27.74
C GLN A 449 -18.83 -39.15 28.88
N LYS A 450 -18.53 -37.86 28.64
CA LYS A 450 -18.68 -36.80 29.65
C LYS A 450 -20.15 -36.36 29.76
N ASN A 451 -20.47 -35.73 30.89
CA ASN A 451 -21.74 -35.02 31.03
C ASN A 451 -21.75 -33.81 30.10
N ASN A 452 -22.84 -33.61 29.35
CA ASN A 452 -22.97 -32.52 28.39
C ASN A 452 -24.08 -31.58 28.84
N PHE A 453 -23.88 -30.28 28.68
CA PHE A 453 -24.73 -29.24 29.25
C PHE A 453 -25.15 -28.24 28.18
N GLY A 454 -26.46 -28.22 27.92
CA GLY A 454 -27.09 -27.37 26.92
C GLY A 454 -28.05 -26.41 27.59
N GLY A 455 -27.82 -25.11 27.47
CA GLY A 455 -28.70 -24.09 28.02
C GLY A 455 -29.17 -23.10 26.97
N GLY A 456 -30.40 -22.60 27.12
CA GLY A 456 -30.93 -21.59 26.20
C GLY A 456 -30.07 -20.31 26.17
N VAL A 457 -29.51 -19.88 27.30
CA VAL A 457 -28.60 -18.72 27.39
C VAL A 457 -27.16 -19.17 27.68
N VAL A 458 -26.94 -19.98 28.71
CA VAL A 458 -25.59 -20.45 29.09
C VAL A 458 -25.56 -21.97 29.24
N GLY A 459 -24.57 -22.64 28.66
CA GLY A 459 -24.36 -24.07 28.89
C GLY A 459 -24.05 -24.38 30.35
N LEU A 460 -22.89 -23.90 30.82
CA LEU A 460 -22.44 -24.02 32.21
C LEU A 460 -22.31 -22.64 32.87
N ASN A 461 -23.08 -22.42 33.93
CA ASN A 461 -22.99 -21.23 34.77
C ASN A 461 -22.20 -21.55 36.06
N GLY A 462 -20.88 -21.39 36.00
CA GLY A 462 -19.93 -21.76 37.06
C GLY A 462 -19.88 -20.83 38.28
N GLY A 463 -20.50 -19.64 38.20
CA GLY A 463 -20.52 -18.69 39.33
C GLY A 463 -21.00 -17.29 38.95
N SER A 464 -21.05 -16.39 39.94
CA SER A 464 -21.49 -14.99 39.84
C SER A 464 -22.96 -14.77 39.43
N ARG A 465 -23.47 -13.55 39.56
CA ARG A 465 -24.87 -13.22 39.31
C ARG A 465 -25.27 -13.32 37.83
N VAL A 466 -26.46 -13.89 37.57
CA VAL A 466 -27.19 -13.73 36.30
C VAL A 466 -28.45 -12.91 36.56
N LEU A 467 -28.66 -11.85 35.79
CA LEU A 467 -29.73 -10.89 36.00
C LEU A 467 -30.47 -10.58 34.70
N ALA A 468 -31.79 -10.66 34.72
CA ALA A 468 -32.65 -10.18 33.65
C ALA A 468 -32.26 -10.74 32.28
N CYS A 469 -32.21 -12.07 32.15
CA CYS A 469 -31.82 -12.75 30.90
C CYS A 469 -32.94 -13.67 30.41
N TYR A 470 -33.05 -13.90 29.10
CA TYR A 470 -34.05 -14.85 28.59
C TYR A 470 -33.61 -15.68 27.38
N ALA A 471 -34.27 -16.81 27.17
CA ALA A 471 -34.11 -17.62 25.97
C ALA A 471 -35.44 -18.06 25.35
N THR A 472 -35.48 -18.11 24.02
CA THR A 472 -36.63 -18.64 23.27
C THR A 472 -36.28 -19.72 22.27
N GLY A 473 -35.00 -19.91 21.94
CA GLY A 473 -34.56 -20.99 21.07
C GLY A 473 -34.79 -22.36 21.68
N ASN A 474 -34.89 -23.38 20.82
CA ASN A 474 -34.96 -24.76 21.27
C ASN A 474 -33.55 -25.26 21.62
N VAL A 475 -33.41 -25.90 22.77
CA VAL A 475 -32.22 -26.70 23.09
C VAL A 475 -32.52 -28.18 22.84
N THR A 476 -31.74 -28.82 21.97
CA THR A 476 -31.86 -30.24 21.61
C THR A 476 -30.52 -30.95 21.70
N SER A 477 -30.55 -32.28 21.68
CA SER A 477 -29.36 -33.12 21.55
C SER A 477 -29.52 -34.15 20.45
N THR A 478 -28.42 -34.47 19.78
CA THR A 478 -28.34 -35.51 18.76
C THR A 478 -27.17 -36.45 19.05
N GLY A 479 -27.33 -37.73 18.69
CA GLY A 479 -26.35 -38.79 18.98
C GLY A 479 -26.69 -39.59 20.24
N SER A 480 -25.77 -40.44 20.68
CA SER A 480 -25.94 -41.34 21.83
C SER A 480 -24.75 -41.20 22.79
N SER A 481 -25.01 -40.99 24.09
CA SER A 481 -23.98 -40.93 25.13
C SER A 481 -24.12 -42.09 26.11
N THR A 482 -23.02 -42.43 26.79
CA THR A 482 -23.06 -43.15 28.08
C THR A 482 -23.01 -42.21 29.29
N GLY A 483 -22.77 -40.91 29.08
CA GLY A 483 -22.82 -39.85 30.09
C GLY A 483 -24.19 -39.14 30.14
N ASN A 484 -24.41 -38.28 31.15
CA ASN A 484 -25.67 -37.56 31.29
C ASN A 484 -25.74 -36.35 30.36
N VAL A 485 -26.90 -36.13 29.75
CA VAL A 485 -27.19 -34.95 28.93
C VAL A 485 -28.14 -34.05 29.71
N HIS A 486 -27.66 -32.88 30.10
CA HIS A 486 -28.39 -31.89 30.89
C HIS A 486 -28.85 -30.75 29.97
N ILE A 487 -30.14 -30.74 29.64
CA ILE A 487 -30.75 -29.69 28.82
C ILE A 487 -31.68 -28.86 29.69
N GLY A 488 -31.44 -27.55 29.77
CA GLY A 488 -32.35 -26.63 30.44
C GLY A 488 -32.72 -25.43 29.58
N GLY A 489 -33.91 -24.89 29.84
CA GLY A 489 -34.41 -23.76 29.04
C GLY A 489 -33.62 -22.47 29.16
N LEU A 490 -32.85 -22.32 30.25
CA LEU A 490 -31.96 -21.17 30.45
C LEU A 490 -30.50 -21.61 30.65
N PHE A 491 -30.28 -22.59 31.52
CA PHE A 491 -28.97 -23.15 31.85
C PHE A 491 -28.95 -24.67 31.68
N GLY A 492 -27.83 -25.23 31.21
CA GLY A 492 -27.60 -26.68 31.32
C GLY A 492 -27.28 -27.07 32.77
N ASP A 493 -26.42 -26.29 33.42
CA ASP A 493 -26.06 -26.40 34.85
C ASP A 493 -25.74 -25.01 35.44
N SER A 494 -25.98 -24.82 36.74
CA SER A 494 -25.84 -23.54 37.41
C SER A 494 -25.46 -23.67 38.89
N TYR A 495 -24.53 -22.84 39.36
CA TYR A 495 -24.02 -22.86 40.75
C TYR A 495 -24.25 -21.55 41.53
N THR A 496 -25.24 -20.73 41.13
CA THR A 496 -25.36 -19.34 41.60
C THR A 496 -26.79 -18.79 41.52
N THR A 497 -27.01 -17.62 42.09
CA THR A 497 -28.27 -16.87 42.08
C THR A 497 -28.62 -16.34 40.69
N VAL A 498 -29.89 -16.48 40.34
CA VAL A 498 -30.45 -16.14 39.03
C VAL A 498 -31.66 -15.25 39.24
N THR A 499 -31.59 -13.97 38.90
CA THR A 499 -32.69 -13.03 39.19
C THR A 499 -33.42 -12.62 37.93
N ALA A 500 -34.75 -12.69 37.95
CA ALA A 500 -35.64 -12.26 36.86
C ALA A 500 -35.25 -12.85 35.49
N CYS A 501 -34.99 -14.16 35.40
CA CYS A 501 -34.63 -14.80 34.13
C CYS A 501 -35.69 -15.76 33.61
N TYR A 502 -35.82 -15.86 32.29
CA TYR A 502 -36.99 -16.47 31.64
C TYR A 502 -36.66 -17.41 30.47
N TRP A 503 -37.49 -18.42 30.22
CA TRP A 503 -37.39 -19.20 28.97
C TRP A 503 -38.76 -19.58 28.39
N LYS A 504 -38.86 -19.87 27.10
CA LYS A 504 -40.14 -20.25 26.45
C LYS A 504 -40.24 -21.73 26.07
N ASN A 505 -39.39 -22.22 25.16
CA ASN A 505 -39.71 -23.44 24.40
C ASN A 505 -39.31 -24.75 25.09
N ASN A 506 -38.32 -24.75 25.98
CA ASN A 506 -37.80 -25.97 26.60
C ASN A 506 -38.67 -26.47 27.77
N GLN A 507 -38.69 -27.80 27.94
CA GLN A 507 -39.53 -28.51 28.92
C GLN A 507 -39.02 -28.34 30.36
N GLU A 508 -37.70 -28.32 30.55
CA GLU A 508 -37.08 -28.46 31.87
C GLU A 508 -36.27 -27.22 32.31
N ARG A 509 -36.15 -27.04 33.63
CA ARG A 509 -35.47 -25.90 34.27
C ARG A 509 -33.93 -26.02 34.30
N GLY A 510 -33.37 -27.13 33.81
CA GLY A 510 -31.94 -27.48 33.95
C GLY A 510 -31.63 -28.19 35.28
N TYR A 511 -30.37 -28.64 35.45
CA TYR A 511 -29.93 -29.37 36.64
C TYR A 511 -29.41 -28.41 37.74
N LYS A 512 -29.68 -28.75 39.01
CA LYS A 512 -29.25 -28.10 40.28
C LYS A 512 -29.31 -26.55 40.32
N THR A 513 -30.21 -26.02 41.17
CA THR A 513 -30.11 -24.69 41.83
C THR A 513 -30.42 -23.39 41.08
N ALA A 514 -31.29 -23.39 40.06
CA ALA A 514 -31.90 -22.15 39.54
C ALA A 514 -33.42 -22.02 39.87
N PRO A 515 -33.84 -21.99 41.15
CA PRO A 515 -35.27 -21.94 41.51
C PRO A 515 -36.01 -20.68 41.04
N GLU A 516 -35.27 -19.61 40.73
CA GLU A 516 -35.78 -18.28 40.39
C GLU A 516 -35.94 -18.02 38.88
N SER A 517 -35.50 -18.94 38.01
CA SER A 517 -35.81 -18.83 36.59
C SER A 517 -37.25 -19.29 36.31
N THR A 518 -37.95 -18.63 35.38
CA THR A 518 -39.37 -18.90 35.12
C THR A 518 -39.71 -19.16 33.64
N LYS A 519 -40.51 -20.20 33.38
CA LYS A 519 -41.05 -20.47 32.04
C LYS A 519 -42.12 -19.45 31.68
N VAL A 520 -42.03 -18.87 30.48
CA VAL A 520 -43.07 -18.05 29.86
C VAL A 520 -43.99 -18.97 29.06
N ASP A 521 -45.05 -19.45 29.70
CA ASP A 521 -46.04 -20.36 29.13
C ASP A 521 -47.29 -19.65 28.59
N GLY A 522 -47.39 -18.32 28.80
CA GLY A 522 -48.54 -17.51 28.43
C GLY A 522 -49.77 -17.66 29.35
N THR A 523 -49.76 -18.62 30.28
CA THR A 523 -50.87 -18.87 31.22
C THR A 523 -50.57 -18.22 32.57
N TYR A 524 -49.45 -18.58 33.18
CA TYR A 524 -49.04 -18.07 34.49
C TYR A 524 -48.10 -16.87 34.35
N VAL A 525 -47.18 -16.96 33.39
CA VAL A 525 -46.22 -15.89 33.07
C VAL A 525 -46.31 -15.53 31.60
N THR A 526 -46.62 -14.26 31.35
CA THR A 526 -46.61 -13.63 30.02
C THR A 526 -45.32 -12.86 29.80
N TRP A 527 -44.99 -12.54 28.56
CA TRP A 527 -43.84 -11.68 28.26
C TRP A 527 -43.95 -10.30 28.89
N GLN A 528 -45.15 -9.74 29.02
CA GLN A 528 -45.34 -8.47 29.70
C GLN A 528 -44.89 -8.54 31.17
N LYS A 529 -45.38 -9.55 31.92
CA LYS A 529 -44.97 -9.76 33.32
C LYS A 529 -43.46 -10.01 33.44
N ALA A 530 -42.89 -10.76 32.51
CA ALA A 530 -41.45 -11.02 32.46
C ALA A 530 -40.65 -9.72 32.25
N VAL A 531 -41.07 -8.89 31.29
CA VAL A 531 -40.45 -7.58 31.01
C VAL A 531 -40.53 -6.65 32.20
N ASP A 532 -41.68 -6.57 32.88
CA ASP A 532 -41.84 -5.72 34.07
C ASP A 532 -40.90 -6.15 35.21
N ALA A 533 -40.79 -7.45 35.46
CA ALA A 533 -39.90 -8.00 36.47
C ALA A 533 -38.41 -7.83 36.09
N MET A 534 -38.04 -8.07 34.82
CA MET A 534 -36.68 -7.83 34.32
C MET A 534 -36.30 -6.37 34.47
N ASN A 535 -37.16 -5.44 34.06
CA ASN A 535 -36.91 -4.00 34.16
C ASN A 535 -36.81 -3.52 35.61
N THR A 536 -37.65 -4.05 36.51
CA THR A 536 -37.54 -3.76 37.95
C THR A 536 -36.20 -4.23 38.50
N ALA A 537 -35.77 -5.44 38.15
CA ALA A 537 -34.51 -5.99 38.61
C ALA A 537 -33.29 -5.24 38.03
N LEU A 538 -33.37 -4.81 36.76
CA LEU A 538 -32.36 -3.97 36.11
C LEU A 538 -32.26 -2.58 36.76
N GLN A 539 -33.40 -1.95 37.05
CA GLN A 539 -33.46 -0.66 37.73
C GLN A 539 -32.85 -0.74 39.14
N ASN A 540 -33.21 -1.77 39.90
CA ASN A 540 -32.65 -2.01 41.24
C ASN A 540 -31.13 -2.25 41.21
N ALA A 541 -30.61 -2.76 40.11
CA ALA A 541 -29.18 -2.97 39.89
C ALA A 541 -28.45 -1.75 39.29
N GLY A 542 -29.14 -0.63 39.08
CA GLY A 542 -28.58 0.57 38.46
C GLY A 542 -28.18 0.38 36.99
N SER A 543 -28.84 -0.55 36.28
CA SER A 543 -28.52 -0.82 34.88
C SER A 543 -29.07 0.26 33.95
N GLU A 544 -28.28 0.64 32.96
CA GLU A 544 -28.70 1.49 31.84
C GLU A 544 -29.56 0.72 30.81
N TRP A 545 -29.73 -0.60 30.98
CA TRP A 545 -30.46 -1.43 30.04
C TRP A 545 -31.94 -1.58 30.41
N ARG A 546 -32.79 -1.67 29.38
CA ARG A 546 -34.23 -1.89 29.53
C ARG A 546 -34.77 -2.79 28.43
N TYR A 547 -35.67 -3.68 28.80
CA TYR A 547 -36.50 -4.42 27.86
C TYR A 547 -37.74 -3.63 27.45
N GLU A 548 -38.03 -3.68 26.16
CA GLU A 548 -39.28 -3.24 25.54
C GLU A 548 -40.03 -4.43 24.96
N LEU A 549 -41.36 -4.36 24.93
CA LEU A 549 -42.21 -5.36 24.29
C LEU A 549 -43.03 -4.70 23.18
N ASN A 550 -42.36 -4.41 22.06
CA ASN A 550 -43.00 -3.80 20.88
C ASN A 550 -43.50 -4.84 19.85
N GLY A 551 -43.32 -6.12 20.16
CA GLY A 551 -43.69 -7.23 19.28
C GLY A 551 -43.89 -8.52 20.06
N ALA A 552 -43.73 -9.66 19.37
CA ALA A 552 -43.97 -10.98 19.96
C ALA A 552 -42.96 -11.38 21.05
N LEU A 553 -41.76 -10.80 21.03
CA LEU A 553 -40.68 -11.05 21.99
C LEU A 553 -40.12 -9.73 22.51
N PRO A 554 -39.57 -9.71 23.74
CA PRO A 554 -38.86 -8.54 24.24
C PRO A 554 -37.66 -8.18 23.36
N THR A 555 -37.31 -6.91 23.31
CA THR A 555 -36.07 -6.40 22.72
C THR A 555 -35.38 -5.51 23.72
N LEU A 556 -34.05 -5.44 23.65
CA LEU A 556 -33.26 -4.69 24.61
C LEU A 556 -32.85 -3.33 24.03
N ARG A 557 -32.95 -2.27 24.84
CA ARG A 557 -32.40 -0.95 24.54
C ARG A 557 -31.55 -0.42 25.69
N LYS A 558 -30.57 0.41 25.37
CA LYS A 558 -29.84 1.22 26.34
C LYS A 558 -30.60 2.54 26.54
N GLN A 559 -30.78 2.98 27.79
CA GLN A 559 -31.56 4.16 28.18
C GLN A 559 -30.78 5.47 28.00
#